data_AF-A0A9J6G117-F1
#
_entry.id   AF-A0A9J6G117-F1
#
_cell.length_a   1.000
_cell.length_b   1.000
_cell.length_c   1.000
_cell.angle_alpha   90.00
_cell.angle_beta   90.00
_cell.angle_gamma   90.00
#
_symmetry.space_group_name_H-M   'P 1'
#
loop_
_entity.id
_entity.type
_entity.pdbx_description
1 polymer ?
#
loop_
_entity_poly.entity_id
_entity_poly.type
_entity_poly.pdbx_seq_one_letter_code
_entity_poly.pdbx_strand_id
1 'polypeptide(L)'
;MRVAIQQSRQLFDMGARLGIQMTTLNIGGGFPGGLRKLDFFAKVCAAVRSALDTHFPESCGTNVIAEPGRFFAASSYTLAVKVVAKRTRLTSIDGTLRKKHDVYVNESQLNCVPRALYALMDIKHAPLSPPYERRRNELTTLWGATCHPRDAFEDGVPYFDVSVGEWILMDNVGAYGLVNACGFNGIGFPPVHYRTDPEDVGRVSRLLQASKLSPGYSQPDKVLKTAEEDSPRKS
;
A
#
# COMPACT_ATOMS: atom_id res chain seq x y z
N MET A 1 -3.62 -0.88 21.79
CA MET A 1 -5.06 -0.58 21.85
C MET A 1 -5.69 -0.84 23.23
N ARG A 2 -5.54 -2.02 23.85
CA ARG A 2 -6.11 -2.30 25.19
C ARG A 2 -5.79 -1.21 26.24
N VAL A 3 -4.50 -0.88 26.40
CA VAL A 3 -4.03 0.16 27.34
C VAL A 3 -4.62 1.54 27.01
N ALA A 4 -4.68 1.91 25.73
CA ALA A 4 -5.23 3.19 25.31
C ALA A 4 -6.72 3.32 25.66
N ILE A 5 -7.52 2.26 25.43
CA ILE A 5 -8.95 2.23 25.80
C ILE A 5 -9.10 2.36 27.33
N GLN A 6 -8.31 1.63 28.11
CA GLN A 6 -8.32 1.74 29.57
C GLN A 6 -7.99 3.17 30.03
N GLN A 7 -6.97 3.80 29.45
CA GLN A 7 -6.59 5.18 29.77
C GLN A 7 -7.69 6.18 29.36
N SER A 8 -8.35 5.97 28.21
CA SER A 8 -9.50 6.78 27.82
C SER A 8 -10.62 6.70 28.85
N ARG A 9 -10.90 5.54 29.46
CA ARG A 9 -11.89 5.42 30.54
C ARG A 9 -11.53 6.26 31.75
N GLN A 10 -10.26 6.23 32.16
CA GLN A 10 -9.76 7.05 33.27
C GLN A 10 -9.98 8.55 32.99
N LEU A 11 -9.75 8.99 31.75
CA LEU A 11 -10.01 10.36 31.33
C LEU A 11 -11.50 10.71 31.33
N PHE A 12 -12.38 9.80 30.88
CA PHE A 12 -13.82 10.01 30.98
C PHE A 12 -14.29 10.14 32.44
N ASP A 13 -13.74 9.33 33.35
CA ASP A 13 -14.07 9.41 34.79
C ASP A 13 -13.58 10.74 35.41
N MET A 14 -12.41 11.21 34.99
CA MET A 14 -11.92 12.55 35.36
C MET A 14 -12.85 13.64 34.83
N GLY A 15 -13.26 13.55 33.56
CA GLY A 15 -14.22 14.47 32.96
C GLY A 15 -15.52 14.53 33.75
N ALA A 16 -16.09 13.38 34.10
CA ALA A 16 -17.32 13.30 34.90
C ALA A 16 -17.18 13.98 36.27
N ARG A 17 -16.06 13.80 36.97
CA ARG A 17 -15.78 14.49 38.25
C ARG A 17 -15.68 16.01 38.11
N LEU A 18 -15.34 16.50 36.92
CA LEU A 18 -15.27 17.91 36.57
C LEU A 18 -16.60 18.44 35.98
N GLY A 19 -17.66 17.62 35.93
CA GLY A 19 -18.93 17.99 35.31
C GLY A 19 -18.91 17.97 33.77
N ILE A 20 -17.86 17.42 33.15
CA ILE A 20 -17.75 17.27 31.69
C ILE A 20 -18.33 15.92 31.28
N GLN A 21 -19.45 15.94 30.58
CA GLN A 21 -20.07 14.72 30.05
C GLN A 21 -19.45 14.35 28.70
N MET A 22 -18.44 13.48 28.72
CA MET A 22 -17.85 12.92 27.50
C MET A 22 -18.73 11.79 26.95
N THR A 23 -19.10 11.87 25.66
CA THR A 23 -20.06 10.93 25.03
C THR A 23 -19.46 10.11 23.88
N THR A 24 -18.28 10.48 23.38
CA THR A 24 -17.69 9.86 22.19
C THR A 24 -16.26 9.38 22.45
N LEU A 25 -15.99 8.12 22.16
CA LEU A 25 -14.66 7.53 22.19
C LEU A 25 -14.17 7.31 20.75
N ASN A 26 -13.06 7.95 20.39
CA ASN A 26 -12.37 7.69 19.14
C ASN A 26 -11.18 6.76 19.38
N ILE A 27 -11.22 5.55 18.82
CA ILE A 27 -10.14 4.55 18.98
C ILE A 27 -9.01 4.70 17.94
N GLY A 28 -9.12 5.70 17.05
CA GLY A 28 -8.14 6.03 16.02
C GLY A 28 -8.05 4.98 14.93
N GLY A 29 -6.90 4.98 14.23
CA GLY A 29 -6.59 4.08 13.12
C GLY A 29 -5.50 3.06 13.43
N GLY A 30 -4.60 2.85 12.47
CA GLY A 30 -3.46 1.93 12.62
C GLY A 30 -3.79 0.45 12.37
N PHE A 31 -5.05 0.13 12.11
CA PHE A 31 -5.47 -1.22 11.72
C PHE A 31 -4.64 -1.75 10.54
N PRO A 32 -4.20 -3.03 10.60
CA PRO A 32 -3.49 -3.65 9.48
C PRO A 32 -4.41 -3.71 8.25
N GLY A 33 -3.85 -3.45 7.08
CA GLY A 33 -4.52 -3.63 5.79
C GLY A 33 -3.81 -4.69 4.95
N GLY A 34 -4.48 -5.12 3.89
CA GLY A 34 -3.98 -6.14 2.97
C GLY A 34 -4.38 -7.56 3.36
N LEU A 35 -4.61 -8.40 2.34
CA LEU A 35 -5.14 -9.76 2.52
C LEU A 35 -4.24 -10.64 3.39
N ARG A 36 -2.93 -10.47 3.32
CA ARG A 36 -1.94 -11.21 4.12
C ARG A 36 -1.97 -10.90 5.62
N LYS A 37 -2.68 -9.86 6.05
CA LYS A 37 -2.77 -9.45 7.47
C LYS A 37 -4.15 -9.63 8.08
N LEU A 38 -5.08 -10.31 7.42
CA LEU A 38 -6.46 -10.50 7.89
C LEU A 38 -6.53 -11.24 9.24
N ASP A 39 -5.74 -12.29 9.44
CA ASP A 39 -5.70 -13.00 10.73
C ASP A 39 -5.20 -12.11 11.87
N PHE A 40 -4.20 -11.27 11.58
CA PHE A 40 -3.70 -10.31 12.54
C PHE A 40 -4.74 -9.21 12.83
N PHE A 41 -5.47 -8.74 11.81
CA PHE A 41 -6.59 -7.83 11.98
C PHE A 41 -7.67 -8.40 12.91
N ALA A 42 -8.07 -9.66 12.69
CA ALA A 42 -9.06 -10.33 13.54
C ALA A 42 -8.64 -10.39 15.01
N LYS A 43 -7.35 -10.66 15.28
CA LYS A 43 -6.77 -10.62 16.64
C LYS A 43 -6.81 -9.22 17.26
N VAL A 44 -6.51 -8.18 16.47
CA VAL A 44 -6.64 -6.78 16.91
C VAL A 44 -8.09 -6.45 17.26
N CYS A 45 -9.05 -6.81 16.41
CA CYS A 45 -10.47 -6.59 16.67
C CYS A 45 -10.97 -7.31 17.93
N ALA A 46 -10.54 -8.56 18.15
CA ALA A 46 -10.90 -9.30 19.36
C ALA A 46 -10.35 -8.62 20.63
N ALA A 47 -9.12 -8.11 20.58
CA ALA A 47 -8.52 -7.36 21.68
C ALA A 47 -9.20 -6.01 21.92
N VAL A 48 -9.64 -5.32 20.87
CA VAL A 48 -10.42 -4.07 20.97
C VAL A 48 -11.78 -4.34 21.58
N ARG A 49 -12.53 -5.32 21.06
CA ARG A 49 -13.85 -5.72 21.59
C ARG A 49 -13.79 -6.02 23.08
N SER A 50 -12.89 -6.91 23.49
CA SER A 50 -12.68 -7.26 24.90
C SER A 50 -12.38 -6.04 25.79
N ALA A 51 -11.62 -5.06 25.29
CA ALA A 51 -11.32 -3.85 26.06
C ALA A 51 -12.52 -2.88 26.11
N LEU A 52 -13.28 -2.76 25.02
CA LEU A 52 -14.51 -1.96 24.99
C LEU A 52 -15.56 -2.56 25.93
N ASP A 53 -15.79 -3.88 25.89
CA ASP A 53 -16.74 -4.56 26.79
C ASP A 53 -16.42 -4.31 28.27
N THR A 54 -15.13 -4.21 28.61
CA THR A 54 -14.66 -3.98 29.97
C THR A 54 -14.78 -2.52 30.41
N HIS A 55 -14.45 -1.56 29.53
CA HIS A 55 -14.25 -0.16 29.91
C HIS A 55 -15.33 0.79 29.39
N PHE A 56 -16.00 0.44 28.30
CA PHE A 56 -17.07 1.19 27.66
C PHE A 56 -18.20 0.23 27.23
N PRO A 57 -18.81 -0.52 28.17
CA PRO A 57 -19.93 -1.39 27.84
C PRO A 57 -21.09 -0.57 27.25
N GLU A 58 -21.96 -1.22 26.47
CA GLU A 58 -23.10 -0.57 25.80
C GLU A 58 -23.98 0.24 26.78
N SER A 59 -24.10 -0.21 28.04
CA SER A 59 -24.82 0.47 29.10
C SER A 59 -24.30 1.87 29.43
N CYS A 60 -23.05 2.20 29.08
CA CYS A 60 -22.49 3.55 29.25
C CYS A 60 -22.96 4.54 28.17
N GLY A 61 -23.66 4.09 27.12
CA GLY A 61 -24.17 4.94 26.05
C GLY A 61 -23.09 5.71 25.28
N THR A 62 -21.83 5.26 25.34
CA THR A 62 -20.70 5.93 24.66
C THR A 62 -20.74 5.61 23.17
N ASN A 63 -20.73 6.64 22.33
CA ASN A 63 -20.58 6.51 20.89
C ASN A 63 -19.11 6.17 20.55
N VAL A 64 -18.86 4.99 20.00
CA VAL A 64 -17.49 4.56 19.65
C VAL A 64 -17.27 4.71 18.15
N ILE A 65 -16.23 5.47 17.78
CA ILE A 65 -15.81 5.68 16.38
C ILE A 65 -14.35 5.26 16.18
N ALA A 66 -13.97 5.05 14.93
CA ALA A 66 -12.60 4.69 14.52
C ALA A 66 -12.19 5.43 13.25
N GLU A 67 -10.88 5.51 13.00
CA GLU A 67 -10.27 6.20 11.86
C GLU A 67 -9.42 5.26 10.98
N PRO A 68 -10.00 4.19 10.42
CA PRO A 68 -9.27 3.24 9.57
C PRO A 68 -8.87 3.88 8.23
N GLY A 69 -7.57 4.09 8.02
CA GLY A 69 -7.01 4.47 6.72
C GLY A 69 -6.48 3.26 5.94
N ARG A 70 -5.27 2.82 6.29
CA ARG A 70 -4.57 1.70 5.64
C ARG A 70 -5.39 0.42 5.53
N PHE A 71 -6.25 0.15 6.51
CA PHE A 71 -7.15 -1.01 6.48
C PHE A 71 -7.95 -1.09 5.18
N PHE A 72 -8.57 0.01 4.76
CA PHE A 72 -9.35 0.05 3.52
C PHE A 72 -8.47 0.15 2.28
N ALA A 73 -7.41 0.97 2.34
CA ALA A 73 -6.68 1.35 1.14
C ALA A 73 -5.59 0.37 0.72
N ALA A 74 -4.94 -0.37 1.64
CA ALA A 74 -3.68 -1.07 1.36
C ALA A 74 -3.73 -1.96 0.11
N SER A 75 -4.61 -2.96 0.06
CA SER A 75 -4.73 -3.91 -1.05
C SER A 75 -5.55 -3.42 -2.23
N SER A 76 -6.09 -2.21 -2.18
CA SER A 76 -6.95 -1.70 -3.27
C SER A 76 -6.16 -1.27 -4.51
N TYR A 77 -4.84 -1.07 -4.39
CA TYR A 77 -3.98 -0.72 -5.52
C TYR A 77 -2.82 -1.69 -5.64
N THR A 78 -2.47 -1.94 -6.89
CA THR A 78 -1.29 -2.66 -7.34
C THR A 78 -0.59 -1.80 -8.38
N LEU A 79 0.72 -1.65 -8.28
CA LEU A 79 1.51 -0.86 -9.21
C LEU A 79 2.29 -1.79 -10.14
N ALA A 80 2.26 -1.50 -11.45
CA ALA A 80 3.15 -2.12 -12.41
C ALA A 80 4.24 -1.11 -12.81
N VAL A 81 5.51 -1.49 -12.65
CA VAL A 81 6.66 -0.69 -13.07
C VAL A 81 7.44 -1.41 -14.18
N LYS A 82 7.94 -0.66 -15.14
CA LYS A 82 8.73 -1.19 -16.26
C LYS A 82 10.21 -1.08 -15.96
N VAL A 83 10.95 -2.16 -16.23
CA VAL A 83 12.42 -2.13 -16.21
C VAL A 83 12.92 -1.34 -17.42
N VAL A 84 13.59 -0.22 -17.17
CA VAL A 84 14.09 0.68 -18.22
C VAL A 84 15.57 0.48 -18.52
N ALA A 85 16.34 0.03 -17.54
CA ALA A 85 17.75 -0.28 -17.72
C ALA A 85 18.20 -1.38 -16.75
N LYS A 86 19.25 -2.10 -17.14
CA LYS A 86 19.91 -3.11 -16.32
C LYS A 86 21.40 -3.05 -16.59
N ARG A 87 22.21 -3.02 -15.53
CA ARG A 87 23.66 -3.12 -15.59
C ARG A 87 24.12 -4.28 -14.72
N THR A 88 25.05 -5.07 -15.23
CA THR A 88 25.67 -6.16 -14.47
C THR A 88 27.12 -5.79 -14.18
N ARG A 89 27.55 -5.95 -12.93
CA ARG A 89 28.93 -5.72 -12.48
C ARG A 89 29.41 -6.86 -11.60
N LEU A 90 30.72 -7.06 -11.53
CA LEU A 90 31.34 -7.90 -10.51
C LEU A 90 31.59 -7.06 -9.27
N THR A 91 31.27 -7.60 -8.10
CA THR A 91 31.50 -6.96 -6.81
C THR A 91 32.10 -7.97 -5.83
N SER A 92 33.06 -7.54 -5.02
CA SER A 92 33.66 -8.40 -3.99
C SER A 92 32.79 -8.33 -2.74
N ILE A 93 32.28 -9.48 -2.30
CA ILE A 93 31.51 -9.64 -1.06
C ILE A 93 32.19 -10.74 -0.27
N ASP A 94 32.68 -10.41 0.93
CA ASP A 94 33.44 -11.31 1.80
C ASP A 94 34.62 -11.96 1.07
N GLY A 95 35.35 -11.16 0.26
CA GLY A 95 36.49 -11.62 -0.53
C GLY A 95 36.14 -12.46 -1.77
N THR A 96 34.85 -12.73 -2.02
CA THR A 96 34.38 -13.51 -3.18
C THR A 96 33.79 -12.57 -4.24
N LEU A 97 34.26 -12.69 -5.48
CA LEU A 97 33.66 -11.99 -6.62
C LEU A 97 32.29 -12.58 -6.95
N ARG A 98 31.25 -11.75 -6.89
CA ARG A 98 29.87 -12.08 -7.22
C ARG A 98 29.35 -11.16 -8.31
N LYS A 99 28.49 -11.68 -9.19
CA LYS A 99 27.70 -10.84 -10.10
C LYS A 99 26.65 -10.09 -9.27
N LYS A 100 26.57 -8.77 -9.47
CA LYS A 100 25.52 -7.90 -8.94
C LYS A 100 24.84 -7.17 -10.09
N HIS A 101 23.52 -7.12 -10.07
CA HIS A 101 22.71 -6.37 -11.01
C HIS A 101 22.25 -5.04 -10.40
N ASP A 102 22.39 -3.96 -11.15
CA ASP A 102 21.71 -2.70 -10.92
C ASP A 102 20.56 -2.61 -11.92
N VAL A 103 19.31 -2.71 -11.43
CA VAL A 103 18.09 -2.67 -12.25
C VAL A 103 17.39 -1.35 -12.00
N TYR A 104 17.01 -0.63 -13.05
CA TYR A 104 16.35 0.67 -12.96
C TYR A 104 14.91 0.55 -13.48
N VAL A 105 13.95 1.08 -12.73
CA VAL A 105 12.53 1.11 -13.13
C VAL A 105 12.03 2.53 -13.34
N ASN A 106 10.92 2.69 -14.05
CA ASN A 106 10.29 3.97 -14.36
C ASN A 106 9.44 4.55 -13.20
N GLU A 107 9.81 4.28 -11.95
CA GLU A 107 9.15 4.82 -10.76
C GLU A 107 10.18 5.07 -9.65
N SER A 108 9.82 5.77 -8.58
CA SER A 108 10.67 6.21 -7.49
C SER A 108 10.03 6.01 -6.12
N GLN A 109 10.87 5.80 -5.11
CA GLN A 109 10.41 5.81 -3.72
C GLN A 109 9.99 7.20 -3.22
N LEU A 110 10.42 8.25 -3.94
CA LEU A 110 10.03 9.64 -3.69
C LEU A 110 8.70 10.00 -4.36
N ASN A 111 8.04 9.03 -5.00
CA ASN A 111 6.76 9.22 -5.66
C ASN A 111 5.69 8.34 -4.99
N CYS A 112 5.17 7.30 -5.66
CA CYS A 112 4.03 6.53 -5.16
C CYS A 112 4.38 5.31 -4.29
N VAL A 113 5.66 4.97 -4.07
CA VAL A 113 6.04 3.77 -3.30
C VAL A 113 7.13 4.06 -2.26
N PRO A 114 6.81 4.67 -1.11
CA PRO A 114 7.79 4.99 -0.09
C PRO A 114 8.41 3.73 0.52
N ARG A 115 9.71 3.50 0.29
CA ARG A 115 10.44 2.33 0.79
C ARG A 115 10.33 2.15 2.31
N ALA A 116 10.32 3.25 3.06
CA ALA A 116 10.17 3.23 4.52
C ALA A 116 8.89 2.52 5.01
N LEU A 117 7.86 2.40 4.16
CA LEU A 117 6.58 1.77 4.52
C LEU A 117 6.46 0.31 4.07
N TYR A 118 7.47 -0.29 3.42
CA TYR A 118 7.36 -1.65 2.87
C TYR A 118 6.97 -2.69 3.91
N ALA A 119 7.59 -2.69 5.09
CA ALA A 119 7.24 -3.65 6.15
C ALA A 119 5.82 -3.41 6.70
N LEU A 120 5.43 -2.14 6.85
CA LEU A 120 4.12 -1.75 7.34
C LEU A 120 3.00 -2.15 6.36
N MET A 121 3.23 -1.95 5.07
CA MET A 121 2.31 -2.28 3.97
C MET A 121 2.42 -3.74 3.53
N ASP A 122 3.50 -4.43 3.90
CA ASP A 122 3.86 -5.76 3.43
C ASP A 122 3.88 -5.83 1.89
N ILE A 123 4.55 -4.87 1.25
CA ILE A 123 4.68 -4.81 -0.22
C ILE A 123 5.54 -5.99 -0.69
N LYS A 124 5.06 -6.70 -1.71
CA LYS A 124 5.80 -7.77 -2.40
C LYS A 124 5.94 -7.44 -3.88
N HIS A 125 7.06 -7.89 -4.45
CA HIS A 125 7.32 -7.76 -5.87
C HIS A 125 7.15 -9.11 -6.56
N ALA A 126 6.49 -9.11 -7.72
CA ALA A 126 6.34 -10.26 -8.58
C ALA A 126 6.63 -9.89 -10.05
N PRO A 127 7.15 -10.83 -10.87
CA PRO A 127 7.23 -10.61 -12.31
C PRO A 127 5.82 -10.62 -12.93
N LEU A 128 5.59 -9.73 -13.90
CA LEU A 128 4.33 -9.69 -14.67
C LEU A 128 4.42 -10.52 -15.96
N SER A 129 5.52 -11.24 -16.18
CA SER A 129 5.71 -12.12 -17.34
C SER A 129 6.04 -13.54 -16.87
N PRO A 130 5.50 -14.59 -17.53
CA PRO A 130 5.81 -15.97 -17.19
C PRO A 130 7.32 -16.24 -17.18
N PRO A 131 7.82 -17.09 -16.26
CA PRO A 131 7.08 -17.63 -15.11
C PRO A 131 6.75 -16.53 -14.08
N TYR A 132 5.52 -16.52 -13.57
CA TYR A 132 5.04 -15.52 -12.59
C TYR A 132 5.62 -15.73 -11.19
N GLU A 133 6.22 -16.90 -10.97
CA GLU A 133 7.02 -17.20 -9.78
C GLU A 133 8.44 -17.49 -10.24
N ARG A 134 9.37 -16.64 -9.81
CA ARG A 134 10.80 -16.76 -10.11
C ARG A 134 11.57 -16.87 -8.80
N ARG A 135 12.61 -17.71 -8.80
CA ARG A 135 13.53 -17.80 -7.67
C ARG A 135 14.23 -16.47 -7.47
N ARG A 136 14.45 -16.09 -6.22
CA ARG A 136 15.16 -14.86 -5.84
C ARG A 136 16.62 -15.17 -5.50
N ASN A 137 17.42 -15.43 -6.53
CA ASN A 137 18.81 -15.85 -6.40
C ASN A 137 19.83 -14.84 -6.97
N GLU A 138 19.35 -13.81 -7.68
CA GLU A 138 20.21 -12.80 -8.30
C GLU A 138 20.44 -11.63 -7.34
N LEU A 139 21.70 -11.36 -7.01
CA LEU A 139 22.04 -10.22 -6.16
C LEU A 139 21.75 -8.91 -6.90
N THR A 140 20.78 -8.14 -6.43
CA THR A 140 20.26 -7.00 -7.18
C THR A 140 20.01 -5.78 -6.29
N THR A 141 20.34 -4.59 -6.80
CA THR A 141 19.77 -3.32 -6.33
C THR A 141 18.72 -2.88 -7.34
N LEU A 142 17.48 -2.69 -6.87
CA LEU A 142 16.36 -2.17 -7.66
C LEU A 142 16.26 -0.66 -7.43
N TRP A 143 16.77 0.09 -8.38
CA TRP A 143 16.81 1.55 -8.41
C TRP A 143 15.51 2.14 -8.96
N GLY A 144 15.12 3.27 -8.38
CA GLY A 144 14.10 4.14 -8.95
C GLY A 144 14.64 5.03 -10.07
N ALA A 145 13.75 5.83 -10.64
CA ALA A 145 14.03 6.65 -11.83
C ALA A 145 14.71 8.00 -11.54
N THR A 146 14.84 8.41 -10.27
CA THR A 146 15.38 9.74 -9.95
C THR A 146 16.92 9.74 -9.94
N CYS A 147 17.51 10.94 -9.93
CA CYS A 147 18.94 11.12 -9.71
C CYS A 147 19.33 11.07 -8.22
N HIS A 148 18.37 10.85 -7.31
CA HIS A 148 18.66 10.82 -5.89
C HIS A 148 19.47 9.55 -5.54
N PRO A 149 20.63 9.67 -4.88
CA PRO A 149 21.57 8.55 -4.71
C PRO A 149 21.04 7.43 -3.80
N ARG A 150 19.96 7.69 -3.05
CA ARG A 150 19.28 6.67 -2.22
C ARG A 150 17.94 6.24 -2.79
N ASP A 151 17.62 6.59 -4.04
CA ASP A 151 16.40 6.13 -4.70
C ASP A 151 16.52 4.65 -5.11
N ALA A 152 16.52 3.77 -4.12
CA ALA A 152 16.49 2.33 -4.28
C ALA A 152 15.31 1.72 -3.50
N PHE A 153 14.49 0.93 -4.19
CA PHE A 153 13.43 0.13 -3.59
C PHE A 153 13.99 -1.10 -2.87
N GLU A 154 15.04 -1.70 -3.40
CA GLU A 154 15.76 -2.81 -2.78
C GLU A 154 17.25 -2.58 -3.00
N ASP A 155 18.10 -2.83 -1.99
CA ASP A 155 19.53 -2.57 -2.10
C ASP A 155 20.38 -3.82 -1.81
N GLY A 156 20.94 -4.40 -2.87
CA GLY A 156 21.89 -5.51 -2.75
C GLY A 156 21.27 -6.75 -2.13
N VAL A 157 20.03 -7.07 -2.46
CA VAL A 157 19.30 -8.23 -1.91
C VAL A 157 19.12 -9.32 -2.98
N PRO A 158 18.88 -10.57 -2.57
CA PRO A 158 18.43 -11.61 -3.49
C PRO A 158 17.09 -11.23 -4.13
N TYR A 159 17.11 -11.19 -5.45
CA TYR A 159 15.99 -10.76 -6.29
C TYR A 159 15.81 -11.75 -7.44
N PHE A 160 14.63 -11.73 -8.07
CA PHE A 160 14.38 -12.56 -9.23
C PHE A 160 14.99 -11.92 -10.47
N ASP A 161 15.43 -12.73 -11.43
CA ASP A 161 15.96 -12.19 -12.67
C ASP A 161 14.88 -11.42 -13.44
N VAL A 162 15.28 -10.26 -13.97
CA VAL A 162 14.44 -9.37 -14.78
C VAL A 162 15.23 -8.82 -15.95
N SER A 163 14.56 -8.65 -17.08
CA SER A 163 15.13 -8.09 -18.31
C SER A 163 14.61 -6.68 -18.59
N VAL A 164 15.39 -5.89 -19.33
CA VAL A 164 14.93 -4.58 -19.82
C VAL A 164 13.67 -4.77 -20.67
N GLY A 165 12.65 -3.96 -20.40
CA GLY A 165 11.34 -4.07 -21.05
C GLY A 165 10.32 -4.91 -20.28
N GLU A 166 10.75 -5.76 -19.35
CA GLU A 166 9.81 -6.49 -18.48
C GLU A 166 9.14 -5.58 -17.45
N TRP A 167 8.01 -6.07 -16.93
CA TRP A 167 7.24 -5.39 -15.89
C TRP A 167 7.34 -6.14 -14.56
N ILE A 168 7.44 -5.37 -13.49
CA ILE A 168 7.43 -5.82 -12.10
C ILE A 168 6.15 -5.28 -11.46
N LEU A 169 5.41 -6.17 -10.80
CA LEU A 169 4.20 -5.85 -10.07
C LEU A 169 4.55 -5.68 -8.58
N MET A 170 4.06 -4.59 -7.97
CA MET A 170 4.15 -4.29 -6.54
C MET A 170 2.74 -4.24 -5.96
N ASP A 171 2.43 -5.15 -5.04
CA ASP A 171 1.13 -5.20 -4.39
C ASP A 171 1.08 -4.36 -3.09
N ASN A 172 -0.13 -4.18 -2.54
CA ASN A 172 -0.37 -3.43 -1.30
C ASN A 172 0.14 -1.97 -1.31
N VAL A 173 0.05 -1.27 -2.44
CA VAL A 173 0.55 0.11 -2.61
C VAL A 173 -0.54 1.18 -2.46
N GLY A 174 -1.75 0.82 -2.03
CA GLY A 174 -2.89 1.74 -2.03
C GLY A 174 -2.95 2.73 -0.86
N ALA A 175 -2.29 2.45 0.26
CA ALA A 175 -2.20 3.39 1.37
C ALA A 175 -0.85 4.10 1.39
N TYR A 176 -0.87 5.42 1.59
CA TYR A 176 0.34 6.26 1.68
C TYR A 176 1.23 6.23 0.42
N GLY A 177 0.69 5.79 -0.71
CA GLY A 177 1.36 5.79 -2.01
C GLY A 177 1.18 7.11 -2.73
N LEU A 178 0.23 7.17 -3.67
CA LEU A 178 -0.04 8.37 -4.49
C LEU A 178 -0.21 9.66 -3.68
N VAL A 179 -0.78 9.60 -2.48
CA VAL A 179 -0.97 10.78 -1.61
C VAL A 179 0.35 11.47 -1.20
N ASN A 180 1.48 10.76 -1.29
CA ASN A 180 2.81 11.28 -0.97
C ASN A 180 3.64 11.60 -2.23
N ALA A 181 3.06 11.39 -3.42
CA ALA A 181 3.76 11.57 -4.68
C ALA A 181 4.02 13.06 -4.94
N CYS A 182 5.26 13.43 -5.27
CA CYS A 182 5.65 14.84 -5.44
C CYS A 182 6.19 15.19 -6.84
N GLY A 183 6.32 14.23 -7.75
CA GLY A 183 6.83 14.46 -9.10
C GLY A 183 8.29 14.94 -9.16
N PHE A 184 9.09 14.61 -8.15
CA PHE A 184 10.52 14.92 -8.13
C PHE A 184 11.21 14.40 -9.40
N ASN A 185 12.21 15.14 -9.90
CA ASN A 185 12.86 14.92 -11.20
C ASN A 185 11.93 14.98 -12.43
N GLY A 186 10.73 15.54 -12.30
CA GLY A 186 9.77 15.61 -13.40
C GLY A 186 9.13 14.26 -13.74
N ILE A 187 9.21 13.29 -12.83
CA ILE A 187 8.54 12.00 -13.00
C ILE A 187 7.03 12.22 -12.82
N GLY A 188 6.26 11.85 -13.84
CA GLY A 188 4.80 11.90 -13.76
C GLY A 188 4.24 10.91 -12.74
N PHE A 189 2.95 11.06 -12.42
CA PHE A 189 2.23 10.11 -11.58
C PHE A 189 1.75 8.93 -12.43
N PRO A 190 1.83 7.68 -11.92
CA PRO A 190 1.28 6.54 -12.63
C PRO A 190 -0.22 6.72 -12.91
N PRO A 191 -0.70 6.40 -14.11
CA PRO A 191 -2.13 6.40 -14.39
C PRO A 191 -2.84 5.38 -13.49
N VAL A 192 -4.03 5.74 -13.01
CA VAL A 192 -4.87 4.87 -12.19
C VAL A 192 -5.98 4.29 -13.05
N HIS A 193 -6.04 2.96 -13.10
CA HIS A 193 -7.12 2.24 -13.77
C HIS A 193 -8.00 1.55 -12.73
N TYR A 194 -9.26 1.98 -12.63
CA TYR A 194 -10.23 1.37 -11.73
C TYR A 194 -10.81 0.10 -12.34
N ARG A 195 -10.82 -0.99 -11.58
CA ARG A 195 -11.44 -2.27 -11.96
C ARG A 195 -12.47 -2.65 -10.89
N THR A 196 -13.60 -3.17 -11.34
CA THR A 196 -14.72 -3.62 -10.49
C THR A 196 -15.50 -4.70 -11.22
N ASP A 197 -16.31 -5.46 -10.50
CA ASP A 197 -17.19 -6.46 -11.09
C ASP A 197 -18.26 -5.81 -11.97
N PRO A 198 -18.73 -6.47 -13.04
CA PRO A 198 -19.69 -5.89 -13.99
C PRO A 198 -20.95 -5.32 -13.34
N GLU A 199 -21.46 -5.98 -12.30
CA GLU A 199 -22.65 -5.56 -11.54
C GLU A 199 -22.45 -4.24 -10.77
N ASP A 200 -21.21 -3.90 -10.44
CA ASP A 200 -20.86 -2.74 -9.62
C ASP A 200 -20.47 -1.50 -10.43
N VAL A 201 -20.32 -1.62 -11.75
CA VAL A 201 -19.88 -0.53 -12.64
C VAL A 201 -20.70 0.74 -12.45
N GLY A 202 -22.03 0.63 -12.40
CA GLY A 202 -22.92 1.79 -12.23
C GLY A 202 -22.80 2.46 -10.86
N ARG A 203 -22.48 1.70 -9.82
CA ARG A 203 -22.23 2.22 -8.46
C ARG A 203 -20.87 2.92 -8.39
N VAL A 204 -19.81 2.25 -8.87
CA VAL A 204 -18.44 2.77 -8.86
C VAL A 204 -18.32 4.02 -9.73
N SER A 205 -18.93 4.04 -10.92
CA SER A 205 -18.92 5.22 -11.82
C SER A 205 -19.48 6.47 -11.13
N ARG A 206 -20.60 6.34 -10.42
CA ARG A 206 -21.22 7.46 -9.68
C ARG A 206 -20.32 7.95 -8.55
N LEU A 207 -19.67 7.04 -7.82
CA LEU A 207 -18.73 7.41 -6.76
C LEU A 207 -17.52 8.16 -7.32
N LEU A 208 -16.95 7.70 -8.44
CA LEU A 208 -15.81 8.35 -9.07
C LEU A 208 -16.17 9.74 -9.62
N GLN A 209 -17.36 9.89 -10.22
CA GLN A 209 -17.85 11.18 -10.73
C GLN A 209 -18.18 12.18 -9.60
N ALA A 210 -18.72 11.70 -8.49
CA ALA A 210 -18.99 12.54 -7.32
C ALA A 210 -17.70 12.94 -6.57
N SER A 211 -16.62 12.16 -6.73
CA SER A 211 -15.34 12.42 -6.10
C SER A 211 -14.63 13.57 -6.80
N LYS A 212 -14.38 14.67 -6.09
CA LYS A 212 -13.45 15.73 -6.55
C LYS A 212 -12.02 15.21 -6.42
N LEU A 213 -11.61 14.29 -7.30
CA LEU A 213 -10.22 13.87 -7.37
C LEU A 213 -9.38 15.10 -7.77
N SER A 214 -8.38 15.43 -6.96
CA SER A 214 -7.48 16.54 -7.27
C SER A 214 -6.86 16.31 -8.65
N PRO A 215 -6.86 17.30 -9.56
CA PRO A 215 -6.45 17.14 -10.96
C PRO A 215 -5.01 16.63 -11.15
N GLY A 216 -4.20 16.61 -10.10
CA GLY A 216 -2.83 16.10 -10.11
C GLY A 216 -2.69 14.58 -9.97
N TYR A 217 -3.63 13.84 -9.37
CA TYR A 217 -3.40 12.42 -9.01
C TYR A 217 -4.03 11.40 -9.96
N SER A 218 -4.86 11.86 -10.88
CA SER A 218 -5.55 11.03 -11.85
C SER A 218 -6.25 11.94 -12.84
N GLN A 219 -5.75 12.06 -14.07
CA GLN A 219 -6.68 12.40 -15.15
C GLN A 219 -7.49 11.12 -15.42
N PRO A 220 -8.82 11.14 -15.28
CA PRO A 220 -9.67 10.00 -15.64
C PRO A 220 -9.77 9.92 -17.16
N ASP A 221 -8.64 9.77 -17.85
CA ASP A 221 -8.63 9.43 -19.27
C ASP A 221 -8.92 7.93 -19.39
N LYS A 222 -10.22 7.63 -19.24
CA LYS A 222 -10.88 6.36 -19.55
C LYS A 222 -10.47 5.18 -18.64
N VAL A 223 -11.12 4.03 -18.85
CA VAL A 223 -10.77 2.71 -18.30
C VAL A 223 -11.48 2.32 -16.99
N LEU A 224 -12.81 2.41 -16.94
CA LEU A 224 -13.58 1.30 -16.36
C LEU A 224 -13.70 0.25 -17.47
N LYS A 225 -12.73 -0.66 -17.53
CA LYS A 225 -12.78 -1.81 -18.45
C LYS A 225 -13.42 -2.98 -17.72
N THR A 226 -14.50 -3.52 -18.25
CA THR A 226 -15.11 -4.76 -17.76
C THR A 226 -14.13 -5.92 -17.95
N ALA A 227 -14.26 -6.99 -17.14
CA ALA A 227 -13.41 -8.18 -17.26
C ALA A 227 -13.56 -8.90 -18.61
N GLU A 228 -14.62 -8.61 -19.37
CA GLU A 228 -14.94 -9.26 -20.65
C GLU A 228 -14.14 -8.71 -21.84
N GLU A 229 -13.57 -7.50 -21.74
CA GLU A 229 -12.87 -6.87 -22.89
C GLU A 229 -11.46 -7.41 -23.17
N ASP A 230 -10.89 -8.23 -22.28
CA ASP A 230 -9.52 -8.77 -22.40
C ASP A 230 -9.48 -10.24 -22.93
N SER A 231 -10.57 -10.77 -23.50
CA SER A 231 -10.51 -12.06 -24.21
C SER A 231 -9.75 -11.90 -25.54
N PRO A 232 -8.67 -12.65 -25.82
CA PRO A 232 -8.00 -12.55 -27.11
C PRO A 232 -8.99 -12.96 -28.19
N ARG A 233 -9.32 -12.03 -29.09
CA ARG A 233 -10.02 -12.37 -30.33
C ARG A 233 -9.16 -13.40 -31.03
N LYS A 234 -9.61 -14.64 -31.05
CA LYS A 234 -9.04 -15.71 -31.88
C LYS A 234 -9.09 -15.21 -33.32
N SER A 235 -7.94 -14.87 -33.87
CA SER A 235 -7.68 -14.84 -35.31
C SER A 235 -7.04 -16.16 -35.70
#